data_AF-A0A7S0ZMG0-F1
#
_entry.id   AF-A0A7S0ZMG0-F1
#
_cell.length_a   1.000
_cell.length_b   1.000
_cell.length_c   1.000
_cell.angle_alpha   90.00
_cell.angle_beta   90.00
_cell.angle_gamma   90.00
#
_symmetry.space_group_name_H-M   'P 1'
#
loop_
_entity.id
_entity.type
_entity.pdbx_description
1 polymer ?
#
loop_
_entity_poly.entity_id
_entity_poly.type
_entity_poly.pdbx_seq_one_letter_code
_entity_poly.pdbx_strand_id
1 'polypeptide(L)'
;MFAHRAGLLLLTLPFATWTGKVDEEYQAWAARAFDGSHKSLEAGQAIACAFCNIAINAVQKQMQLNRGRPRSDRFGEDEVLEALLTLCARTAPRVARLAQGYAKDAGMLCKRVVREHVEDMIDAVSLNEDVDMFCREGMMCPDFEGFKHLMAVEKMEPNGEL
;
A
#
# COMPACT_ATOMS: atom_id res chain seq x y z
N MET A 1 15.56 17.37 -56.28
CA MET A 1 15.12 17.94 -54.99
C MET A 1 14.25 16.91 -54.27
N PHE A 2 14.84 15.94 -53.57
CA PHE A 2 14.12 15.02 -52.66
C PHE A 2 15.12 14.48 -51.64
N ALA A 3 14.87 14.74 -50.36
CA ALA A 3 15.42 14.01 -49.20
C ALA A 3 14.62 14.49 -47.97
N HIS A 4 13.50 13.85 -47.62
CA HIS A 4 13.44 12.72 -46.66
C HIS A 4 14.31 12.95 -45.42
N ARG A 5 13.70 13.52 -44.38
CA ARG A 5 14.11 13.31 -42.99
C ARG A 5 12.93 12.69 -42.25
N ALA A 6 13.04 11.37 -42.06
CA ALA A 6 12.18 10.61 -41.16
C ALA A 6 12.47 11.08 -39.72
N GLY A 7 11.48 11.72 -39.10
CA GLY A 7 11.50 12.03 -37.67
C GLY A 7 11.23 10.75 -36.89
N LEU A 8 12.23 10.30 -36.13
CA LEU A 8 12.13 9.21 -35.17
C LEU A 8 11.26 9.70 -34.00
N LEU A 9 9.98 9.32 -34.01
CA LEU A 9 9.08 9.49 -32.87
C LEU A 9 9.50 8.50 -31.78
N LEU A 10 10.29 8.99 -30.82
CA LEU A 10 10.50 8.35 -29.53
C LEU A 10 9.16 8.36 -28.78
N LEU A 11 8.41 7.27 -28.91
CA LEU A 11 7.29 6.93 -28.02
C LEU A 11 7.85 6.70 -26.62
N THR A 12 8.01 7.78 -25.84
CA THR A 12 8.09 7.70 -24.38
C THR A 12 6.72 7.28 -23.89
N LEU A 13 6.53 5.97 -23.70
CA LEU A 13 5.39 5.47 -22.94
C LEU A 13 5.51 6.07 -21.54
N PRO A 14 4.50 6.81 -21.05
CA PRO A 14 4.50 7.26 -19.68
C PRO A 14 4.49 5.99 -18.81
N PHE A 15 5.50 5.87 -17.95
CA PHE A 15 5.45 4.98 -16.81
C PHE A 15 4.09 5.17 -16.14
N ALA A 16 3.39 4.06 -15.87
CA ALA A 16 2.14 4.08 -15.14
C ALA A 16 2.38 4.79 -13.81
N THR A 17 1.95 6.05 -13.73
CA THR A 17 1.93 6.77 -12.47
C THR A 17 0.80 6.13 -11.68
N TRP A 18 1.20 5.38 -10.65
CA TRP A 18 0.35 4.91 -9.57
C TRP A 18 -0.37 6.14 -8.98
N THR A 19 -1.51 6.50 -9.56
CA THR A 19 -2.34 7.63 -9.15
C THR A 19 -3.54 7.08 -8.40
N GLY A 20 -3.28 6.29 -7.36
CA GLY A 20 -4.26 6.14 -6.29
C GLY A 20 -4.66 7.54 -5.83
N LYS A 21 -5.97 7.82 -5.72
CA LYS A 21 -6.47 9.10 -5.20
C LYS A 21 -5.69 9.45 -3.94
N VAL A 22 -4.94 10.55 -3.99
CA VAL A 22 -4.18 11.05 -2.84
C VAL A 22 -5.15 11.19 -1.67
N ASP A 23 -4.97 10.36 -0.64
CA ASP A 23 -5.82 10.38 0.55
C ASP A 23 -5.50 11.65 1.36
N GLU A 24 -6.24 12.73 1.11
CA GLU A 24 -6.04 14.03 1.76
C GLU A 24 -6.11 13.93 3.30
N GLU A 25 -6.95 13.02 3.83
CA GLU A 25 -7.05 12.77 5.28
C GLU A 25 -5.74 12.17 5.80
N TYR A 26 -5.17 11.22 5.07
CA TYR A 26 -3.88 10.64 5.39
C TYR A 26 -2.76 11.68 5.32
N GLN A 27 -2.67 12.47 4.25
CA GLN A 27 -1.60 13.46 4.08
C GLN A 27 -1.63 14.51 5.19
N ALA A 28 -2.81 15.01 5.54
CA ALA A 28 -2.99 15.96 6.63
C ALA A 28 -2.63 15.36 8.01
N TRP A 29 -2.85 14.06 8.20
CA TRP A 29 -2.42 13.34 9.40
C TRP A 29 -0.90 13.13 9.42
N ALA A 30 -0.31 12.65 8.33
CA ALA A 30 1.12 12.33 8.22
C ALA A 30 1.98 13.57 8.48
N ALA A 31 1.60 14.72 7.94
CA ALA A 31 2.27 16.01 8.17
C ALA A 31 2.32 16.46 9.63
N ARG A 32 1.48 15.88 10.52
CA ARG A 32 1.41 16.24 11.94
C ARG A 32 1.89 15.15 12.88
N ALA A 33 1.65 13.88 12.52
CA ALA A 33 1.92 12.74 13.37
C ALA A 33 3.34 12.21 13.22
N PHE A 34 3.99 12.53 12.11
CA PHE A 34 5.31 12.00 11.77
C PHE A 34 6.40 13.05 12.02
N ASP A 35 7.37 12.72 12.86
CA ASP A 35 8.48 13.62 13.22
C ASP A 35 9.73 13.43 12.35
N GLY A 36 9.69 12.49 11.40
CA GLY A 36 10.79 12.16 10.49
C GLY A 36 11.98 11.47 11.17
N SER A 37 11.86 11.08 12.44
CA SER A 37 12.92 10.37 13.13
C SER A 37 13.04 8.94 12.61
N HIS A 38 14.25 8.38 12.66
CA HIS A 38 14.47 6.97 12.32
C HIS A 38 13.53 6.02 13.07
N LYS A 39 13.27 6.33 14.35
CA LYS A 39 12.39 5.54 15.20
C LYS A 39 10.93 5.64 14.78
N SER A 40 10.44 6.81 14.36
CA SER A 40 9.07 6.96 13.85
C SER A 40 8.91 6.25 12.50
N LEU A 41 9.94 6.28 11.66
CA LEU A 41 10.02 5.55 10.39
C LEU A 41 9.93 4.05 10.60
N GLU A 42 10.78 3.49 11.47
CA GLU A 42 10.73 2.07 11.83
C GLU A 42 9.37 1.65 12.40
N ALA A 43 8.81 2.46 13.29
CA ALA A 43 7.51 2.17 13.91
C ALA A 43 6.36 2.23 12.88
N GLY A 44 6.33 3.26 12.03
CA GLY A 44 5.34 3.41 10.97
C GLY A 44 5.40 2.25 9.98
N GLN A 45 6.61 1.83 9.61
CA GLN A 45 6.81 0.72 8.70
C GLN A 45 6.45 -0.64 9.30
N ALA A 46 6.81 -0.89 10.57
CA ALA A 46 6.38 -2.11 11.26
C ALA A 46 4.84 -2.22 11.33
N ILE A 47 4.16 -1.10 11.57
CA ILE A 47 2.70 -1.03 11.58
C ILE A 47 2.13 -1.26 10.16
N ALA A 48 2.69 -0.62 9.13
CA ALA A 48 2.28 -0.81 7.74
C ALA A 48 2.47 -2.28 7.30
N CYS A 49 3.61 -2.88 7.63
CA CYS A 49 3.89 -4.29 7.37
C CYS A 49 2.86 -5.22 8.04
N ALA A 50 2.55 -4.97 9.32
CA ALA A 50 1.55 -5.75 10.03
C ALA A 50 0.17 -5.66 9.35
N PHE A 51 -0.25 -4.46 8.93
CA PHE A 51 -1.52 -4.29 8.25
C PHE A 51 -1.56 -4.87 6.85
N CYS A 52 -0.47 -4.78 6.07
CA CYS A 52 -0.39 -5.43 4.77
C CYS A 52 -0.61 -6.94 4.90
N ASN A 53 0.09 -7.58 5.85
CA ASN A 53 -0.08 -9.01 6.11
C ASN A 53 -1.51 -9.36 6.57
N ILE A 54 -2.12 -8.53 7.41
CA ILE A 54 -3.52 -8.74 7.85
C ILE A 54 -4.47 -8.62 6.65
N ALA A 55 -4.30 -7.60 5.81
CA ALA A 55 -5.14 -7.32 4.67
C ALA A 55 -5.05 -8.45 3.64
N ILE A 56 -3.83 -8.85 3.24
CA ILE A 56 -3.67 -9.87 2.20
C ILE A 56 -4.17 -11.25 2.64
N ASN A 57 -3.98 -11.63 3.90
CA ASN A 57 -4.56 -12.85 4.47
C ASN A 57 -6.10 -12.81 4.47
N ALA A 58 -6.69 -11.63 4.76
CA ALA A 58 -8.13 -11.45 4.69
C ALA A 58 -8.64 -11.54 3.25
N VAL A 59 -7.96 -10.94 2.27
CA VAL A 59 -8.27 -11.06 0.84
C VAL A 59 -8.18 -12.51 0.39
N GLN A 60 -7.11 -13.24 0.72
CA GLN A 60 -6.99 -14.66 0.42
C GLN A 60 -8.18 -15.47 0.93
N LYS A 61 -8.54 -15.28 2.21
CA LYS A 61 -9.67 -15.97 2.81
C LYS A 61 -10.98 -15.61 2.11
N GLN A 62 -11.16 -14.33 1.79
CA GLN A 62 -12.35 -13.83 1.10
C GLN A 62 -12.48 -14.43 -0.31
N MET A 63 -11.36 -14.51 -1.05
CA MET A 63 -11.34 -15.09 -2.38
C MET A 63 -11.53 -16.60 -2.38
N GLN A 64 -11.01 -17.31 -1.38
CA GLN A 64 -11.31 -18.72 -1.17
C GLN A 64 -12.81 -18.95 -0.93
N LEU A 65 -13.46 -18.09 -0.14
CA LEU A 65 -14.92 -18.15 0.06
C LEU A 65 -15.68 -17.87 -1.24
N ASN A 66 -15.25 -16.89 -2.04
CA ASN A 66 -15.83 -16.58 -3.35
C ASN A 66 -15.77 -17.76 -4.33
N ARG A 67 -14.69 -18.56 -4.31
CA ARG A 67 -14.56 -19.76 -5.16
C ARG A 67 -15.63 -20.80 -4.88
N GLY A 68 -16.10 -20.89 -3.63
CA GLY A 68 -17.17 -21.80 -3.22
C GLY A 68 -18.59 -21.28 -3.48
N ARG A 69 -18.75 -20.04 -3.96
CA ARG A 69 -20.06 -19.40 -4.14
C ARG A 69 -20.49 -19.31 -5.61
N PRO A 70 -21.81 -19.36 -5.90
CA PRO A 70 -22.36 -18.97 -7.20
C PRO A 70 -21.90 -17.57 -7.59
N ARG A 71 -21.67 -17.31 -8.88
CA ARG A 71 -21.11 -16.04 -9.37
C ARG A 71 -21.93 -14.82 -8.94
N SER A 72 -23.25 -14.95 -8.81
CA SER A 72 -24.16 -13.90 -8.34
C SER A 72 -23.99 -13.51 -6.86
N ASP A 73 -23.39 -14.40 -6.06
CA ASP A 73 -23.32 -14.28 -4.60
C ASP A 73 -21.87 -14.08 -4.13
N ARG A 74 -20.94 -13.90 -5.08
CA ARG A 74 -19.55 -13.58 -4.82
C ARG A 74 -19.44 -12.13 -4.42
N PHE A 75 -18.56 -11.89 -3.46
CA PHE A 75 -18.26 -10.55 -3.03
C PHE A 75 -17.43 -9.83 -4.10
N GLY A 76 -17.87 -8.63 -4.48
CA GLY A 76 -17.13 -7.73 -5.36
C GLY A 76 -16.00 -7.00 -4.64
N GLU A 77 -15.14 -6.31 -5.39
CA GLU A 77 -14.00 -5.55 -4.87
C GLU A 77 -14.43 -4.52 -3.81
N ASP A 78 -15.51 -3.78 -4.07
CA ASP A 78 -16.07 -2.80 -3.13
C ASP A 78 -16.44 -3.42 -1.78
N GLU A 79 -17.06 -4.60 -1.79
CA GLU A 79 -17.45 -5.31 -0.56
C GLU A 79 -16.23 -5.84 0.19
N VAL A 80 -15.19 -6.28 -0.54
CA VAL A 80 -13.91 -6.67 0.07
C VAL A 80 -13.23 -5.46 0.69
N LEU A 81 -13.18 -4.33 0.00
CA LEU A 81 -12.63 -3.07 0.50
C LEU A 81 -13.34 -2.63 1.79
N GLU A 82 -14.68 -2.61 1.81
CA GLU A 82 -15.45 -2.26 3.01
C GLU A 82 -15.19 -3.20 4.19
N ALA A 83 -15.07 -4.51 3.92
CA ALA A 83 -14.73 -5.50 4.92
C ALA A 83 -13.33 -5.27 5.50
N LEU A 84 -12.34 -4.94 4.66
CA LEU A 84 -10.97 -4.64 5.08
C LEU A 84 -10.89 -3.33 5.88
N LEU A 85 -11.63 -2.28 5.48
CA LEU A 85 -11.71 -1.03 6.25
C LEU A 85 -12.36 -1.26 7.62
N THR A 86 -13.38 -2.11 7.69
CA THR A 86 -13.99 -2.54 8.96
C THR A 86 -13.00 -3.33 9.82
N LEU A 87 -12.20 -4.18 9.20
CA LEU A 87 -11.13 -4.91 9.88
C LEU A 87 -10.09 -3.95 10.45
N CYS A 88 -9.66 -2.94 9.68
CA CYS A 88 -8.75 -1.89 10.15
C CYS A 88 -9.23 -1.20 11.42
N ALA A 89 -10.50 -0.79 11.48
CA ALA A 89 -11.07 -0.14 12.65
C ALA A 89 -11.00 -1.02 13.91
N ARG A 90 -11.12 -2.34 13.76
CA ARG A 90 -11.09 -3.32 14.86
C ARG A 90 -9.68 -3.71 15.26
N THR A 91 -8.75 -3.81 14.31
CA THR A 91 -7.37 -4.28 14.55
C THR A 91 -6.44 -3.14 14.98
N ALA A 92 -6.70 -1.91 14.55
CA ALA A 92 -5.84 -0.77 14.84
C ALA A 92 -5.55 -0.52 16.33
N PRO A 93 -6.52 -0.59 17.26
CA PRO A 93 -6.23 -0.44 18.69
C PRO A 93 -5.32 -1.55 19.26
N ARG A 94 -5.33 -2.74 18.67
CA ARG A 94 -4.46 -3.85 19.09
C ARG A 94 -3.04 -3.66 18.54
N VAL A 95 -2.92 -3.31 17.27
CA VAL A 95 -1.62 -3.05 16.62
C VAL A 95 -0.93 -1.85 17.28
N ALA A 96 -1.66 -0.76 17.53
CA ALA A 96 -1.13 0.41 18.22
C ALA A 96 -0.56 0.08 19.62
N ARG A 97 -1.25 -0.75 20.40
CA ARG A 97 -0.75 -1.19 21.73
C ARG A 97 0.56 -1.97 21.63
N LEU A 98 0.71 -2.82 20.62
CA LEU A 98 1.95 -3.57 20.40
C LEU A 98 3.11 -2.67 19.97
N ALA A 99 2.81 -1.64 19.19
CA ALA A 99 3.79 -0.65 18.73
C ALA A 99 4.02 0.51 19.72
N GLN A 100 3.37 0.50 20.89
CA GLN A 100 3.35 1.61 21.85
C GLN A 100 2.92 2.96 21.22
N GLY A 101 2.07 2.91 20.20
CA GLY A 101 1.58 4.06 19.45
C GLY A 101 0.12 4.41 19.74
N TYR A 102 -0.42 5.40 19.02
CA TYR A 102 -1.81 5.82 19.13
C TYR A 102 -2.72 5.00 18.22
N ALA A 103 -3.90 4.61 18.73
CA ALA A 103 -4.88 3.83 17.96
C ALA A 103 -5.35 4.54 16.68
N LYS A 104 -5.46 5.88 16.73
CA LYS A 104 -5.86 6.69 15.59
C LYS A 104 -4.83 6.60 14.46
N ASP A 105 -3.54 6.70 14.80
CA ASP A 105 -2.41 6.66 13.88
C ASP A 105 -2.31 5.30 13.19
N ALA A 106 -2.41 4.22 13.96
CA ALA A 106 -2.49 2.87 13.40
C ALA A 106 -3.72 2.71 12.49
N GLY A 107 -4.85 3.33 12.83
CA GLY A 107 -6.05 3.34 12.00
C GLY A 107 -5.83 4.04 10.65
N MET A 108 -5.14 5.18 10.65
CA MET A 108 -4.79 5.91 9.43
C MET A 108 -3.85 5.10 8.54
N LEU A 109 -2.80 4.51 9.13
CA LEU A 109 -1.87 3.64 8.40
C LEU A 109 -2.58 2.42 7.78
N CYS A 110 -3.48 1.77 8.52
CA CYS A 110 -4.23 0.63 7.98
C CYS A 110 -5.13 1.03 6.82
N LYS A 111 -5.90 2.11 6.98
CA LYS A 111 -6.80 2.61 5.93
C LYS A 111 -6.01 2.94 4.66
N ARG A 112 -4.85 3.57 4.79
CA ARG A 112 -3.96 3.85 3.66
C ARG A 112 -3.56 2.57 2.95
N VAL A 113 -2.99 1.61 3.68
CA VAL A 113 -2.56 0.32 3.10
C VAL A 113 -3.70 -0.36 2.35
N VAL A 114 -4.90 -0.40 2.94
CA VAL A 114 -6.06 -1.01 2.29
C VAL A 114 -6.50 -0.23 1.06
N ARG A 115 -6.65 1.10 1.15
CA ARG A 115 -7.13 1.94 0.04
C ARG A 115 -6.15 1.95 -1.14
N GLU A 116 -4.85 1.93 -0.88
CA GLU A 116 -3.83 2.02 -1.91
C GLU A 116 -3.52 0.67 -2.56
N HIS A 117 -3.78 -0.46 -1.90
CA HIS A 117 -3.30 -1.77 -2.37
C HIS A 117 -4.36 -2.87 -2.47
N VAL A 118 -5.63 -2.63 -2.10
CA VAL A 118 -6.65 -3.71 -2.10
C VAL A 118 -6.88 -4.31 -3.48
N GLU A 119 -6.88 -3.48 -4.54
CA GLU A 119 -7.12 -3.92 -5.91
C GLU A 119 -6.01 -4.88 -6.34
N ASP A 120 -4.75 -4.48 -6.16
CA ASP A 120 -3.59 -5.32 -6.47
C ASP A 120 -3.56 -6.60 -5.62
N MET A 121 -3.96 -6.53 -4.34
CA MET A 121 -4.05 -7.72 -3.49
C MET A 121 -5.10 -8.71 -4.02
N ILE A 122 -6.26 -8.22 -4.46
CA ILE A 122 -7.32 -9.05 -5.04
C ILE A 122 -6.83 -9.68 -6.33
N ASP A 123 -6.19 -8.89 -7.20
CA ASP A 123 -5.63 -9.36 -8.46
C ASP A 123 -4.58 -10.45 -8.25
N ALA A 124 -3.57 -10.19 -7.40
CA ALA A 124 -2.52 -11.15 -7.06
C ALA A 124 -3.11 -12.47 -6.53
N VAL A 125 -4.07 -12.38 -5.60
CA VAL A 125 -4.77 -13.56 -5.04
C VAL A 125 -5.60 -14.29 -6.11
N SER A 126 -6.24 -13.56 -7.01
CA SER A 126 -7.07 -14.13 -8.07
C SER A 126 -6.22 -14.94 -9.07
N LEU A 127 -5.01 -14.45 -9.34
CA LEU A 127 -4.01 -15.07 -10.23
C LEU A 127 -3.17 -16.15 -9.54
N ASN A 128 -3.43 -16.43 -8.25
CA ASN A 128 -2.68 -17.41 -7.48
C ASN A 128 -1.18 -17.06 -7.35
N GLU A 129 -0.85 -15.76 -7.39
CA GLU A 129 0.51 -15.26 -7.18
C GLU A 129 0.98 -15.47 -5.74
N ASP A 130 2.31 -15.39 -5.54
CA ASP A 130 2.91 -15.51 -4.23
C ASP A 130 2.67 -14.25 -3.39
N VAL A 131 1.54 -14.26 -2.69
CA VAL A 131 1.15 -13.19 -1.77
C VAL A 131 2.10 -13.00 -0.60
N ASP A 132 2.95 -13.99 -0.28
CA ASP A 132 3.91 -13.87 0.82
C ASP A 132 5.01 -12.87 0.43
N MET A 133 5.21 -12.61 -0.86
CA MET A 133 6.14 -11.60 -1.36
C MET A 133 5.49 -10.23 -1.56
N PHE A 134 4.18 -10.15 -1.73
CA PHE A 134 3.46 -8.91 -2.06
C PHE A 134 3.82 -7.75 -1.11
N CYS A 135 3.75 -7.97 0.20
CA CYS A 135 4.05 -6.91 1.16
C CYS A 135 5.52 -6.47 1.15
N ARG A 136 6.45 -7.35 0.72
CA ARG A 136 7.87 -7.04 0.58
C ARG A 136 8.14 -6.25 -0.69
N GLU A 137 7.58 -6.71 -1.81
CA GLU A 137 7.71 -6.05 -3.12
C GLU A 137 7.04 -4.67 -3.13
N GLY A 138 5.91 -4.53 -2.44
CA GLY A 138 5.26 -3.24 -2.18
C GLY A 138 5.97 -2.36 -1.15
N MET A 139 7.18 -2.75 -0.69
CA MET A 139 8.01 -2.01 0.27
C MET A 139 7.35 -1.69 1.62
N MET A 140 6.22 -2.35 1.93
CA MET A 140 5.53 -2.25 3.22
C MET A 140 6.24 -3.07 4.30
N CYS A 141 6.87 -4.18 3.92
CA CYS A 141 7.66 -5.07 4.75
C CYS A 141 9.09 -5.21 4.20
N PRO A 142 9.92 -4.17 4.18
CA PRO A 142 11.26 -4.31 3.66
C PRO A 142 12.07 -5.27 4.55
N ASP A 143 12.95 -6.01 3.91
CA ASP A 143 14.10 -6.61 4.59
C ASP A 143 15.07 -5.51 5.04
N PHE A 144 16.03 -5.86 5.91
CA PHE A 144 16.94 -4.88 6.51
C PHE A 144 17.72 -4.04 5.46
N GLU A 145 17.98 -4.61 4.27
CA GLU A 145 18.61 -3.90 3.16
C GLU A 145 17.62 -3.04 2.36
N GLY A 146 16.39 -3.50 2.10
CA GLY A 146 15.32 -2.66 1.54
C GLY A 146 15.00 -1.46 2.43
N PHE A 147 15.10 -1.61 3.76
CA PHE A 147 14.90 -0.54 4.73
C PHE A 147 15.98 0.54 4.59
N LYS A 148 17.26 0.15 4.49
CA LYS A 148 18.36 1.10 4.26
C LYS A 148 18.17 1.88 2.96
N HIS A 149 17.67 1.23 1.91
CA HIS A 149 17.46 1.87 0.62
C HIS A 149 16.37 2.95 0.69
N LEU A 150 15.21 2.66 1.31
CA LEU A 150 14.15 3.66 1.54
C LEU A 150 14.66 4.88 2.31
N MET A 151 15.37 4.63 3.41
CA MET A 151 15.94 5.68 4.26
C MET A 151 17.03 6.50 3.54
N ALA A 152 17.70 5.92 2.55
CA ALA A 152 18.69 6.63 1.72
C ALA A 152 18.02 7.53 0.68
N VAL A 153 16.88 7.11 0.12
CA VAL A 153 16.07 7.92 -0.81
C VAL A 153 15.47 9.13 -0.09
N GLU A 154 14.95 8.96 1.13
CA GLU A 154 14.35 10.06 1.89
C GLU A 154 15.40 11.11 2.35
N LYS A 155 16.66 10.70 2.53
CA LYS A 155 17.79 11.62 2.80
C LYS A 155 18.26 12.39 1.56
N MET A 156 17.75 12.10 0.36
CA MET A 156 18.11 12.78 -0.89
C MET A 156 17.15 13.89 -1.32
N GLU A 157 16.05 14.17 -0.59
CA GLU A 157 15.24 15.37 -0.82
C GLU A 157 15.44 16.47 0.25
N PRO A 158 16.60 17.13 0.30
CA PRO A 158 16.65 18.52 0.71
C PRO A 158 16.58 19.40 -0.55
N ASN A 159 15.45 20.08 -0.73
CA ASN A 159 15.17 21.14 -1.70
C ASN A 159 14.69 20.70 -3.10
N GLY A 160 13.40 20.92 -3.33
CA GLY A 160 12.81 21.11 -4.66
C GLY A 160 11.77 22.21 -4.58
N GLU A 161 12.18 23.45 -4.90
CA GLU A 161 11.29 24.57 -5.14
C GLU A 161 10.32 24.26 -6.31
N LEU A 162 9.09 24.79 -6.17
CA LEU A 162 8.03 25.06 -7.17
C LEU A 162 8.05 24.34 -8.53
#